data_AF-A0A136KQQ4-F1
#
_entry.id   AF-A0A136KQQ4-F1
#
_cell.length_a   1.000
_cell.length_b   1.000
_cell.length_c   1.000
_cell.angle_alpha   90.00
_cell.angle_beta   90.00
_cell.angle_gamma   90.00
#
_symmetry.space_group_name_H-M   'P 1'
#
loop_
_entity.id
_entity.type
_entity.pdbx_description
1 polymer ?
#
loop_
_entity_poly.entity_id
_entity_poly.type
_entity_poly.pdbx_seq_one_letter_code
_entity_poly.pdbx_strand_id
1 'polypeptide(L)'
;MTESKKSTVFISYSRKNKAFVRKLDAALEEQGINAWVDWEGIPLSTDWMVEIAKGIVAADAFLFVISPDALDSEYCLKELELAISENKKIIPIVYSEPEKRKKIHPRLASANWVFLRPKKRKIYRRYSQNY
;
A
#
# COMPACT_ATOMS: atom_id res chain seq x y z
N MET A 1 8.04 31.86 11.72
CA MET A 1 7.46 30.55 12.04
C MET A 1 7.89 29.60 10.92
N THR A 2 8.81 28.68 11.18
CA THR A 2 9.26 27.71 10.18
C THR A 2 8.23 26.60 10.10
N GLU A 3 7.62 26.44 8.93
CA GLU A 3 6.73 25.32 8.63
C GLU A 3 7.55 24.02 8.68
N SER A 4 7.18 23.09 9.56
CA SER A 4 7.83 21.78 9.64
C SER A 4 7.49 20.99 8.38
N LYS A 5 8.49 20.64 7.56
CA LYS A 5 8.30 19.79 6.37
C LYS A 5 7.66 18.47 6.82
N LYS A 6 6.39 18.25 6.47
CA LYS A 6 5.72 16.97 6.67
C LYS A 6 6.37 15.92 5.77
N SER A 7 6.63 14.73 6.32
CA SER A 7 7.10 13.60 5.51
C SER A 7 6.03 13.18 4.53
N THR A 8 6.44 12.90 3.29
CA THR A 8 5.55 12.45 2.23
C THR A 8 5.77 10.97 1.93
N VAL A 9 4.69 10.22 1.76
CA VAL A 9 4.76 8.81 1.36
C VAL A 9 3.92 8.56 0.13
N PHE A 10 4.36 7.66 -0.74
CA PHE A 10 3.55 7.14 -1.84
C PHE A 10 2.96 5.79 -1.43
N ILE A 11 1.66 5.56 -1.63
CA ILE A 11 1.03 4.26 -1.33
C ILE A 11 0.66 3.54 -2.63
N SER A 12 1.38 2.45 -2.92
CA SER A 12 1.03 1.51 -3.98
C SER A 12 0.19 0.35 -3.42
N TYR A 13 -0.98 0.10 -4.00
CA TYR A 13 -1.94 -0.89 -3.52
C TYR A 13 -2.83 -1.44 -4.64
N SER A 14 -3.37 -2.64 -4.44
CA SER A 14 -4.45 -3.13 -5.30
C SER A 14 -5.76 -2.39 -4.99
N ARG A 15 -6.50 -1.97 -6.02
CA ARG A 15 -7.80 -1.28 -5.86
C ARG A 15 -8.81 -2.07 -5.01
N LYS A 16 -8.71 -3.40 -4.98
CA LYS A 16 -9.54 -4.26 -4.10
C LYS A 16 -9.31 -3.99 -2.61
N ASN A 17 -8.24 -3.26 -2.26
CA ASN A 17 -7.87 -2.91 -0.90
C ASN A 17 -8.10 -1.41 -0.59
N LYS A 18 -8.83 -0.68 -1.45
CA LYS A 18 -9.12 0.77 -1.28
C LYS A 18 -9.69 1.13 0.09
N ALA A 19 -10.59 0.31 0.63
CA ALA A 19 -11.19 0.55 1.96
C ALA A 19 -10.16 0.44 3.11
N PHE A 20 -9.16 -0.42 2.97
CA PHE A 20 -8.06 -0.51 3.92
C PHE A 20 -7.11 0.69 3.76
N VAL A 21 -6.75 1.03 2.53
CA VAL A 21 -5.84 2.15 2.25
C VAL A 21 -6.41 3.50 2.70
N ARG A 22 -7.72 3.72 2.59
CA ARG A 22 -8.36 4.92 3.19
C ARG A 22 -8.15 5.03 4.70
N LYS A 23 -8.16 3.90 5.42
CA LYS A 23 -7.91 3.90 6.87
C LYS A 23 -6.43 4.13 7.17
N LEU A 24 -5.55 3.57 6.34
CA LEU A 24 -4.12 3.77 6.46
C LEU A 24 -3.75 5.23 6.21
N ASP A 25 -4.29 5.84 5.15
CA ASP A 25 -4.12 7.24 4.80
C ASP A 25 -4.56 8.18 5.94
N ALA A 26 -5.79 8.01 6.44
CA ALA A 26 -6.28 8.79 7.59
C ALA A 26 -5.38 8.63 8.83
N ALA A 27 -4.93 7.40 9.13
CA ALA A 27 -4.03 7.15 10.26
C ALA A 27 -2.65 7.78 10.08
N LEU A 28 -2.14 7.87 8.85
CA LEU A 28 -0.87 8.56 8.55
C LEU A 28 -1.03 10.08 8.71
N GLU A 29 -2.15 10.63 8.25
CA GLU A 29 -2.46 12.05 8.39
C GLU A 29 -2.57 12.48 9.86
N GLU A 30 -3.20 11.66 10.71
CA GLU A 30 -3.25 11.86 12.17
C GLU A 30 -1.85 11.93 12.81
N GLN A 31 -0.84 11.31 12.18
CA GLN A 31 0.57 11.36 12.62
C GLN A 31 1.37 12.45 11.91
N GLY A 32 0.73 13.32 11.13
CA GLY A 32 1.38 14.40 10.39
C GLY A 32 2.16 13.95 9.15
N ILE A 33 1.89 12.74 8.65
CA ILE A 33 2.49 12.20 7.41
C ILE A 33 1.49 12.38 6.28
N ASN A 34 1.92 13.02 5.19
CA ASN A 34 1.08 13.20 4.01
C ASN A 34 1.25 12.01 3.07
N ALA A 35 0.17 11.32 2.71
CA ALA A 35 0.23 10.27 1.70
C ALA A 35 -0.24 10.78 0.33
N TRP A 36 0.53 10.44 -0.70
CA TRP A 36 0.08 10.47 -2.07
C TRP A 36 -0.49 9.09 -2.41
N VAL A 37 -1.75 9.06 -2.84
CA VAL A 37 -2.46 7.85 -3.17
C VAL A 37 -3.21 8.04 -4.47
N ASP A 38 -3.01 7.12 -5.40
CA ASP A 38 -3.87 7.03 -6.56
C ASP A 38 -5.22 6.37 -6.18
N TRP A 39 -6.28 7.18 -6.17
CA TRP A 39 -7.65 6.71 -5.91
C TRP A 39 -8.45 6.35 -7.17
N GLU A 40 -8.09 6.90 -8.32
CA GLU A 40 -8.82 6.81 -9.59
C GLU A 40 -8.40 5.56 -10.38
N GLY A 41 -7.17 5.07 -10.18
CA GLY A 41 -6.67 3.86 -10.80
C GLY A 41 -6.01 4.12 -12.15
N ILE A 42 -6.33 3.33 -13.17
CA ILE A 42 -5.63 3.31 -14.47
C ILE A 42 -6.57 3.88 -15.55
N PRO A 43 -6.48 5.18 -15.84
CA PRO A 43 -6.61 5.72 -17.18
C PRO A 43 -5.35 5.38 -18.00
N LEU A 44 -5.52 4.90 -19.24
CA LEU A 44 -4.42 4.54 -20.15
C LEU A 44 -3.70 5.75 -20.78
N SER A 45 -3.93 6.97 -20.28
CA SER A 45 -3.32 8.17 -20.84
C SER A 45 -1.88 8.33 -20.36
N THR A 46 -1.02 8.87 -21.23
CA THR A 46 0.37 9.19 -20.91
C THR A 46 0.48 10.15 -19.73
N ASP A 47 -0.39 11.16 -19.67
CA ASP A 47 -0.37 12.19 -18.62
C ASP A 47 -0.57 11.59 -17.23
N TRP A 48 -1.40 10.56 -17.12
CA TRP A 48 -1.67 9.89 -15.87
C TRP A 48 -0.44 9.15 -15.32
N MET A 49 0.26 8.41 -16.18
CA MET A 49 1.48 7.70 -15.79
C MET A 49 2.58 8.68 -15.36
N VAL A 50 2.63 9.86 -15.98
CA VAL A 50 3.56 10.93 -15.59
C VAL A 50 3.26 11.44 -14.18
N GLU A 51 2.00 11.64 -13.82
CA GLU A 51 1.63 12.07 -12.46
C GLU A 51 1.94 11.01 -11.39
N ILE A 52 1.71 9.72 -11.67
CA ILE A 52 2.12 8.63 -10.78
C ILE A 52 3.64 8.65 -10.57
N ALA A 53 4.42 8.75 -11.65
CA ALA A 53 5.87 8.78 -11.57
C ALA A 53 6.37 9.99 -10.75
N LYS A 54 5.79 11.17 -10.97
CA LYS A 54 6.07 12.36 -10.16
C LYS A 54 5.75 12.15 -8.68
N GLY A 55 4.62 11.51 -8.38
CA GLY A 55 4.24 11.15 -7.01
C GLY A 55 5.28 10.26 -6.32
N ILE A 56 5.78 9.25 -7.04
CA ILE A 56 6.83 8.35 -6.54
C ILE A 56 8.13 9.12 -6.29
N VAL A 57 8.57 9.92 -7.27
CA VAL A 57 9.81 10.71 -7.20
C VAL A 57 9.75 11.77 -6.10
N ALA A 58 8.57 12.37 -5.84
CA ALA A 58 8.40 13.39 -4.81
C ALA A 58 8.29 12.83 -3.39
N ALA A 59 7.95 11.54 -3.23
CA ALA A 59 7.79 10.92 -1.92
C ALA A 59 9.13 10.63 -1.22
N ASP A 60 9.15 10.78 0.11
CA ASP A 60 10.29 10.38 0.95
C ASP A 60 10.36 8.85 1.13
N ALA A 61 9.22 8.15 1.11
CA ALA A 61 9.12 6.70 1.19
C ALA A 61 8.01 6.11 0.32
N PHE A 62 8.15 4.85 -0.03
CA PHE A 62 7.22 4.10 -0.87
C PHE A 62 6.62 2.93 -0.07
N LEU A 63 5.32 3.02 0.22
CA LEU A 63 4.56 2.02 0.95
C LEU A 63 3.93 1.06 -0.06
N PHE A 64 4.35 -0.20 -0.03
CA PHE A 64 3.76 -1.24 -0.88
C PHE A 64 2.79 -2.09 -0.06
N VAL A 65 1.50 -1.99 -0.34
CA VAL A 65 0.47 -2.77 0.36
C VAL A 65 0.42 -4.18 -0.23
N ILE A 66 1.05 -5.14 0.46
CA ILE A 66 1.10 -6.54 0.06
C ILE A 66 -0.29 -7.17 0.21
N SER A 67 -0.80 -7.64 -0.93
CA SER A 67 -1.92 -8.56 -1.07
C SER A 67 -1.69 -9.44 -2.31
N PRO A 68 -2.39 -10.58 -2.43
CA PRO A 68 -2.31 -11.39 -3.66
C PRO A 68 -2.55 -10.57 -4.92
N ASP A 69 -3.56 -9.69 -4.92
CA ASP A 69 -3.90 -8.86 -6.07
C ASP A 69 -2.85 -7.79 -6.39
N ALA A 70 -2.17 -7.23 -5.38
CA ALA A 70 -1.11 -6.25 -5.60
C ALA A 70 0.15 -6.90 -6.19
N LEU A 71 0.45 -8.13 -5.76
CA LEU A 71 1.59 -8.90 -6.27
C LEU A 71 1.38 -9.41 -7.70
N ASP A 72 0.14 -9.52 -8.18
CA ASP A 72 -0.18 -9.86 -9.59
C ASP A 72 -0.34 -8.62 -10.48
N SER A 73 -0.34 -7.42 -9.90
CA SER A 73 -0.58 -6.20 -10.66
C SER A 73 0.71 -5.74 -11.33
N GLU A 74 0.75 -5.80 -12.66
CA GLU A 74 1.86 -5.26 -13.46
C GLU A 74 2.11 -3.77 -13.15
N TYR A 75 1.07 -3.00 -12.87
CA TYR A 75 1.18 -1.59 -12.51
C TYR A 75 1.87 -1.41 -11.16
N CYS A 76 1.42 -2.11 -10.11
CA CYS A 76 2.09 -2.03 -8.80
C CYS A 76 3.55 -2.48 -8.88
N LEU A 77 3.86 -3.47 -9.72
CA LEU A 77 5.23 -3.93 -9.93
C LEU A 77 6.08 -2.87 -10.67
N LYS A 78 5.55 -2.21 -11.71
CA LYS A 78 6.24 -1.11 -12.40
C LYS A 78 6.51 0.08 -11.48
N GLU A 79 5.53 0.44 -10.66
CA GLU A 79 5.69 1.48 -9.63
C GLU A 79 6.77 1.10 -8.62
N LEU A 80 6.82 -0.16 -8.20
CA LEU A 80 7.84 -0.68 -7.30
C LEU A 80 9.23 -0.59 -7.94
N GLU A 81 9.39 -0.99 -9.20
CA GLU A 81 10.68 -0.86 -9.92
C GLU A 81 11.14 0.59 -10.01
N LEU A 82 10.22 1.52 -10.33
CA LEU A 82 10.55 2.94 -10.35
C LEU A 82 10.96 3.44 -8.96
N ALA A 83 10.24 3.05 -7.91
CA ALA A 83 10.61 3.43 -6.55
C ALA A 83 11.99 2.87 -6.15
N ILE A 84 12.35 1.68 -6.64
CA ILE A 84 13.67 1.08 -6.42
C ILE A 84 14.75 1.84 -7.18
N SER A 85 14.52 2.19 -8.46
CA SER A 85 15.49 2.94 -9.26
C SER A 85 15.72 4.34 -8.70
N GLU A 86 14.69 4.96 -8.15
CA GLU A 86 14.75 6.26 -7.46
C GLU A 86 15.25 6.16 -6.01
N ASN A 87 15.80 4.99 -5.62
CA ASN A 87 16.39 4.69 -4.32
C ASN A 87 15.47 5.03 -3.13
N LYS A 88 14.16 4.85 -3.31
CA LYS A 88 13.16 5.14 -2.28
C LYS A 88 13.25 4.15 -1.13
N LYS A 89 12.91 4.62 0.06
CA LYS A 89 12.71 3.76 1.22
C LYS A 89 11.44 2.93 1.00
N ILE A 90 11.62 1.65 0.68
CA ILE A 90 10.50 0.71 0.48
C ILE A 90 10.02 0.19 1.84
N ILE A 91 8.73 0.35 2.12
CA ILE A 91 8.08 -0.11 3.35
C ILE A 91 6.94 -1.06 2.98
N PRO A 92 7.13 -2.37 3.09
CA PRO A 92 6.06 -3.33 2.84
C PRO A 92 5.03 -3.35 3.97
N ILE A 93 3.77 -3.14 3.62
CA ILE A 93 2.60 -3.24 4.52
C ILE A 93 1.83 -4.51 4.18
N VAL A 94 1.88 -5.52 5.05
CA VAL A 94 1.19 -6.80 4.82
C VAL A 94 -0.28 -6.69 5.24
N TYR A 95 -1.14 -6.49 4.24
CA TYR A 95 -2.60 -6.50 4.41
C TYR A 95 -3.18 -7.92 4.39
N SER A 96 -2.73 -8.73 3.43
CA SER A 96 -3.06 -10.16 3.33
C SER A 96 -1.81 -10.97 3.04
N GLU A 97 -1.74 -12.18 3.60
CA GLU A 97 -0.62 -13.07 3.34
C GLU A 97 -0.50 -13.36 1.83
N PRO A 98 0.70 -13.27 1.26
CA PRO A 98 0.95 -13.81 -0.06
C PRO A 98 0.73 -15.32 -0.03
N GLU A 99 0.29 -15.89 -1.15
CA GLU A 99 0.17 -17.33 -1.27
C GLU A 99 1.55 -17.99 -1.15
N LYS A 100 1.61 -19.21 -0.56
CA LYS A 100 2.87 -19.89 -0.19
C LYS A 100 3.89 -20.06 -1.33
N ARG A 101 3.47 -19.98 -2.59
CA ARG A 101 4.34 -20.14 -3.77
C ARG A 101 4.48 -18.88 -4.61
N LYS A 102 3.90 -17.76 -4.18
CA LYS A 102 3.92 -16.53 -4.96
C LYS A 102 5.32 -15.93 -4.93
N LYS A 103 5.86 -15.61 -6.09
CA LYS A 103 7.13 -14.90 -6.19
C LYS A 103 6.93 -13.49 -5.67
N ILE A 104 7.65 -13.14 -4.60
CA ILE A 104 7.71 -11.79 -4.06
C ILE A 104 8.96 -11.13 -4.60
N HIS A 105 8.86 -9.86 -5.01
CA HIS A 105 10.02 -9.12 -5.46
C HIS A 105 11.13 -9.13 -4.38
N PRO A 106 12.41 -9.44 -4.71
CA PRO A 106 13.48 -9.60 -3.71
C PRO A 106 13.64 -8.39 -2.78
N ARG A 107 13.37 -7.18 -3.29
CA ARG A 107 13.41 -5.96 -2.47
C ARG A 107 12.33 -5.95 -1.38
N LEU A 108 11.12 -6.42 -1.69
CA LEU A 108 10.05 -6.57 -0.70
C LEU A 108 10.39 -7.68 0.29
N ALA A 109 10.92 -8.82 -0.19
CA ALA A 109 11.24 -9.97 0.65
C ALA A 109 12.36 -9.68 1.67
N SER A 110 13.33 -8.82 1.33
CA SER A 110 14.45 -8.45 2.21
C SER A 110 14.16 -7.25 3.11
N ALA A 111 13.01 -6.60 2.98
CA ALA A 111 12.63 -5.44 3.78
C ALA A 111 11.92 -5.84 5.08
N ASN A 112 11.90 -4.92 6.06
CA ASN A 112 11.15 -5.10 7.30
C ASN A 112 9.64 -4.97 7.03
N TRP A 113 8.89 -6.04 7.28
CA TRP A 113 7.44 -6.07 7.04
C TRP A 113 6.66 -5.49 8.21
N VAL A 114 5.73 -4.59 7.90
CA VAL A 114 4.76 -4.09 8.86
C VAL A 114 3.44 -4.83 8.65
N PHE A 115 2.96 -5.52 9.66
CA PHE A 115 1.74 -6.33 9.56
C PHE A 115 0.52 -5.54 10.00
N LEU A 116 -0.36 -5.20 9.05
CA LEU A 116 -1.62 -4.50 9.31
C LEU A 116 -2.77 -5.31 8.73
N ARG A 117 -3.25 -6.28 9.53
CA ARG A 117 -4.26 -7.25 9.10
C ARG A 117 -5.60 -6.95 9.77
N PRO A 118 -6.73 -7.03 9.05
CA PRO A 118 -8.03 -6.95 9.69
C PRO A 118 -8.18 -8.08 10.71
N LYS A 119 -8.58 -7.76 11.94
CA LYS A 119 -8.91 -8.77 12.96
C LYS A 119 -10.04 -9.64 12.40
N LYS A 120 -9.81 -10.94 12.26
CA LYS A 120 -10.89 -11.90 11.96
C LYS A 120 -11.92 -11.81 13.10
N ARG A 121 -13.14 -11.33 12.82
CA ARG A 121 -14.24 -11.44 13.79
C ARG A 121 -14.48 -12.93 14.03
N LYS A 122 -14.31 -13.38 15.28
CA LYS A 122 -14.78 -14.71 15.70
C LYS A 122 -16.31 -14.69 15.57
N ILE A 123 -16.84 -15.42 14.59
CA ILE A 123 -18.28 -15.65 14.51
C ILE A 123 -18.57 -16.76 15.52
N TYR A 124 -19.11 -16.41 16.69
CA TYR A 124 -19.71 -17.40 17.56
C TYR A 124 -21.02 -17.86 16.92
N ARG A 125 -21.03 -19.08 16.36
CA ARG A 125 -22.27 -19.78 16.01
C ARG A 125 -22.96 -20.14 17.32
N ARG A 126 -24.02 -19.41 17.68
CA ARG A 126 -24.89 -19.75 18.80
C ARG A 126 -25.71 -20.98 18.40
N TYR A 127 -25.33 -22.16 18.89
CA TYR A 127 -26.22 -23.32 18.90
C TYR A 127 -27.31 -23.11 19.97
N SER A 128 -28.51 -23.60 19.64
CA SER A 128 -29.84 -23.37 20.24
C SER A 128 -29.98 -23.60 21.75
N GLN A 129 -30.99 -22.97 22.36
CA GLN A 129 -31.93 -23.71 23.21
C GLN A 129 -33.35 -23.19 22.98
N ASN A 130 -34.19 -24.10 22.50
CA ASN A 130 -35.64 -24.02 22.57
C ASN A 130 -36.07 -24.11 24.04
N TYR A 131 -37.03 -23.27 24.43
CA TYR A 131 -38.00 -23.56 25.48
C TYR A 131 -39.37 -23.19 24.93
#